data_AF-I2H2H4-F1
#
_entry.id   AF-I2H2H4-F1
#
_cell.length_a   1.000
_cell.length_b   1.000
_cell.length_c   1.000
_cell.angle_alpha   90.00
_cell.angle_beta   90.00
_cell.angle_gamma   90.00
#
_symmetry.space_group_name_H-M   'P 1'
#
loop_
_entity.id
_entity.type
_entity.pdbx_description
1 polymer ?
#
loop_
_entity_poly.entity_id
_entity_poly.type
_entity_poly.pdbx_seq_one_letter_code
_entity_poly.pdbx_strand_id
1 'polypeptide(L)'
;MYCVFFFFQEYYDGTQLIRYAMAGPFLISLFQFFQYFTYASNLGWTNIQAEFRSEDVSRPVTDEYPNVRQIFYAKYVAWFLCWPIQIFMLELAGVTVREGEFVTTWEMIHSLIVQIISYEYWIISLLVGSLIHSTYKWGYWTMGIFVLFVVMGVQFKRQVFELKIRGISLWMYLTSMIIVLLYFVCWGLADGGNAITPDGEAVFYGILDECIFGIWTGYLCFVISNYGAWPEVEGSIPGGKEIQETPKDVEVGSGTTEGSSATVIEGMSNEAQGMRNDMGMGMSNEMGMSNEMGMFNETQGMSNEARGMHGIQNSQGDSNEVYNMDLPNAM
;
A
#
# COMPACT_ATOMS: atom_id res chain seq x y z
N MET A 1 6.08 -19.64 -14.07
CA MET A 1 4.69 -19.64 -14.59
C MET A 1 4.29 -18.27 -15.12
N TYR A 2 4.22 -17.23 -14.26
CA TYR A 2 3.74 -15.89 -14.64
C TYR A 2 4.40 -15.26 -15.88
N CYS A 3 5.71 -15.46 -16.10
CA CYS A 3 6.39 -14.97 -17.31
C CYS A 3 5.77 -15.50 -18.61
N VAL A 4 5.35 -16.77 -18.65
CA VAL A 4 4.75 -17.38 -19.85
C VAL A 4 3.39 -16.74 -20.14
N PHE A 5 2.56 -16.55 -19.11
CA PHE A 5 1.28 -15.88 -19.27
C PHE A 5 1.43 -14.40 -19.64
N PHE A 6 2.42 -13.69 -19.10
CA PHE A 6 2.71 -12.30 -19.47
C PHE A 6 3.07 -12.17 -20.96
N PHE A 7 4.03 -12.97 -21.46
CA PHE A 7 4.40 -12.94 -22.88
C PHE A 7 3.27 -13.43 -23.80
N PHE A 8 2.43 -14.36 -23.35
CA PHE A 8 1.23 -14.75 -24.08
C PHE A 8 0.23 -13.58 -24.19
N GLN A 9 -0.05 -12.89 -23.08
CA GLN A 9 -0.95 -11.73 -23.04
C GLN A 9 -0.48 -10.60 -23.97
N GLU A 10 0.83 -10.37 -24.00
CA GLU A 10 1.51 -9.36 -24.82
C GLU A 10 1.49 -9.71 -26.32
N TYR A 11 1.56 -11.00 -26.67
CA TYR A 11 1.55 -11.49 -28.05
C TYR A 11 0.15 -11.50 -28.69
N TYR A 12 -0.91 -11.61 -27.88
CA TYR A 12 -2.31 -11.69 -28.34
C TYR A 12 -3.11 -10.39 -28.16
N ASP A 13 -2.44 -9.23 -28.05
CA ASP A 13 -3.04 -7.89 -27.91
C ASP A 13 -4.15 -7.83 -26.83
N GLY A 14 -3.86 -8.37 -25.65
CA GLY A 14 -4.78 -8.31 -24.51
C GLY A 14 -5.16 -6.86 -24.13
N THR A 15 -6.35 -6.67 -23.58
CA THR A 15 -6.81 -5.33 -23.15
C THR A 15 -5.81 -4.71 -22.17
N GLN A 16 -5.65 -3.38 -22.26
CA GLN A 16 -4.61 -2.63 -21.53
C GLN A 16 -4.61 -2.91 -20.01
N LEU A 17 -5.80 -3.10 -19.42
CA LEU A 17 -5.97 -3.45 -18.00
C LEU A 17 -5.32 -4.80 -17.66
N ILE A 18 -5.56 -5.84 -18.48
CA ILE A 18 -5.02 -7.17 -18.21
C ILE A 18 -3.50 -7.19 -18.42
N ARG A 19 -2.97 -6.42 -19.40
CA ARG A 19 -1.51 -6.26 -19.55
C ARG A 19 -0.85 -5.69 -18.29
N TYR A 20 -1.46 -4.70 -17.63
CA TYR A 20 -0.98 -4.21 -16.33
C TYR A 20 -1.18 -5.23 -15.20
N ALA A 21 -2.32 -5.91 -15.14
CA ALA A 21 -2.58 -6.95 -14.13
C ALA A 21 -1.56 -8.10 -14.20
N MET A 22 -1.13 -8.48 -15.40
CA MET A 22 -0.13 -9.54 -15.62
C MET A 22 1.31 -9.09 -15.36
N ALA A 23 1.61 -7.78 -15.49
CA ALA A 23 2.93 -7.23 -15.20
C ALA A 23 3.30 -7.37 -13.71
N GLY A 24 2.33 -7.20 -12.80
CA GLY A 24 2.55 -7.30 -11.35
C GLY A 24 3.12 -8.66 -10.90
N PRO A 25 2.41 -9.79 -11.11
CA PRO A 25 2.90 -11.13 -10.80
C PRO A 25 4.22 -11.47 -11.50
N PHE A 26 4.43 -10.99 -12.73
CA PHE A 26 5.69 -11.18 -13.45
C PHE A 26 6.87 -10.50 -12.73
N LEU A 27 6.76 -9.20 -12.43
CA LEU A 27 7.82 -8.44 -11.76
C LEU A 27 8.12 -8.99 -10.35
N ILE A 28 7.08 -9.30 -9.58
CA ILE A 28 7.20 -9.96 -8.27
C ILE A 28 7.97 -11.29 -8.41
N SER A 29 7.62 -12.13 -9.40
CA SER A 29 8.32 -13.40 -9.61
C SER A 29 9.79 -13.24 -10.00
N LEU A 30 10.17 -12.14 -10.66
CA LEU A 30 11.55 -11.84 -11.03
C LEU A 30 12.38 -11.45 -9.79
N PHE A 31 11.85 -10.59 -8.93
CA PHE A 31 12.54 -10.20 -7.68
C PHE A 31 12.63 -11.37 -6.70
N GLN A 32 11.56 -12.16 -6.57
CA GLN A 32 11.58 -13.35 -5.73
C GLN A 32 12.54 -14.43 -6.24
N PHE A 33 12.63 -14.63 -7.57
CA PHE A 33 13.64 -15.53 -8.15
C PHE A 33 15.07 -15.09 -7.82
N PHE A 34 15.39 -13.79 -7.99
CA PHE A 34 16.71 -13.24 -7.67
C PHE A 34 17.05 -13.43 -6.18
N GLN A 35 16.08 -13.22 -5.31
CA GLN A 35 16.20 -13.38 -3.87
C GLN A 35 16.47 -14.84 -3.46
N TYR A 36 15.61 -15.76 -3.87
CA TYR A 36 15.78 -17.18 -3.51
C TYR A 36 17.03 -17.80 -4.14
N PHE A 37 17.46 -17.35 -5.32
CA PHE A 37 18.76 -17.73 -5.87
C PHE A 37 19.93 -17.26 -5.00
N THR A 38 19.87 -16.04 -4.48
CA THR A 38 20.88 -15.46 -3.57
C THR A 38 20.90 -16.21 -2.24
N TYR A 39 19.72 -16.49 -1.67
CA TYR A 39 19.55 -17.26 -0.42
C TYR A 39 20.10 -18.69 -0.57
N ALA A 40 19.70 -19.41 -1.62
CA ALA A 40 20.14 -20.79 -1.89
C ALA A 40 21.63 -20.90 -2.23
N SER A 41 22.24 -19.82 -2.73
CA SER A 41 23.69 -19.73 -2.95
C SER A 41 24.48 -19.41 -1.66
N ASN A 42 23.81 -19.29 -0.51
CA ASN A 42 24.37 -18.82 0.77
C ASN A 42 25.07 -17.45 0.66
N LEU A 43 24.43 -16.51 -0.05
CA LEU A 43 24.88 -15.14 -0.26
C LEU A 43 23.86 -14.14 0.32
N GLY A 44 24.18 -12.84 0.29
CA GLY A 44 23.22 -11.78 0.67
C GLY A 44 22.90 -11.73 2.16
N TRP A 45 23.85 -12.11 3.02
CA TRP A 45 23.75 -12.10 4.47
C TRP A 45 24.88 -11.31 5.14
N THR A 46 24.69 -10.97 6.41
CA THR A 46 25.71 -10.34 7.26
C THR A 46 25.71 -10.95 8.67
N ASN A 47 26.81 -10.78 9.39
CA ASN A 47 27.01 -11.26 10.75
C ASN A 47 26.56 -10.22 11.77
N ILE A 48 25.63 -10.56 12.66
CA ILE A 48 25.18 -9.71 13.76
C ILE A 48 25.24 -10.51 15.07
N GLN A 49 26.01 -10.05 16.06
CA GLN A 49 26.00 -10.62 17.42
C GLN A 49 24.56 -10.66 17.96
N ALA A 50 24.08 -11.84 18.38
CA ALA A 50 22.71 -12.01 18.83
C ALA A 50 22.50 -11.50 20.25
N GLU A 51 21.31 -10.95 20.53
CA GLU A 51 20.90 -10.52 21.87
C GLU A 51 20.55 -11.72 22.77
N PHE A 52 19.93 -12.74 22.19
CA PHE A 52 19.47 -13.94 22.91
C PHE A 52 20.21 -15.19 22.45
N ARG A 53 20.32 -16.18 23.35
CA ARG A 53 20.95 -17.47 23.04
C ARG A 53 19.94 -18.38 22.32
N SER A 54 20.29 -18.80 21.11
CA SER A 54 19.53 -19.83 20.40
C SER A 54 19.63 -21.20 21.08
N GLU A 55 18.71 -22.10 20.74
CA GLU A 55 18.52 -23.41 21.40
C GLU A 55 19.71 -24.36 21.15
N ASP A 56 20.34 -24.27 19.97
CA ASP A 56 21.20 -25.33 19.41
C ASP A 56 22.72 -25.09 19.49
N VAL A 57 23.20 -23.98 20.08
CA VAL A 57 24.64 -23.63 20.01
C VAL A 57 25.45 -24.09 21.22
N SER A 58 26.21 -25.17 21.04
CA SER A 58 27.20 -25.65 22.00
C SER A 58 28.56 -24.95 21.81
N ARG A 59 28.84 -23.98 22.71
CA ARG A 59 30.04 -23.12 22.79
C ARG A 59 30.28 -22.18 21.58
N PRO A 60 30.69 -20.92 21.80
CA PRO A 60 31.08 -20.05 20.70
C PRO A 60 32.30 -20.56 19.94
N VAL A 61 32.24 -20.46 18.60
CA VAL A 61 33.39 -20.66 17.71
C VAL A 61 34.25 -19.38 17.65
N THR A 62 33.68 -18.23 18.01
CA THR A 62 34.27 -16.89 17.89
C THR A 62 34.60 -16.24 19.23
N ASP A 63 34.54 -16.98 20.34
CA ASP A 63 34.61 -16.50 21.74
C ASP A 63 33.61 -15.40 22.16
N GLU A 64 32.77 -14.90 21.24
CA GLU A 64 31.69 -13.95 21.54
C GLU A 64 30.45 -14.63 22.17
N TYR A 65 29.84 -13.97 23.15
CA TYR A 65 28.66 -14.47 23.84
C TYR A 65 27.59 -13.37 23.99
N PRO A 66 26.34 -13.57 23.54
CA PRO A 66 25.85 -14.71 22.76
C PRO A 66 26.48 -14.79 21.36
N ASN A 67 26.27 -15.92 20.68
CA ASN A 67 26.84 -16.19 19.36
C ASN A 67 26.38 -15.21 18.27
N VAL A 68 27.18 -15.11 17.21
CA VAL A 68 26.84 -14.38 15.98
C VAL A 68 25.71 -15.09 15.23
N ARG A 69 24.66 -14.34 14.85
CA ARG A 69 23.59 -14.79 13.94
C ARG A 69 23.88 -14.32 12.52
N GLN A 70 23.62 -15.20 11.57
CA GLN A 70 23.58 -14.89 10.13
C GLN A 70 22.23 -14.24 9.78
N ILE A 71 22.26 -12.95 9.45
CA ILE A 71 21.08 -12.17 9.04
C ILE A 71 21.09 -12.09 7.51
N PHE A 72 20.18 -12.83 6.86
CA PHE A 72 19.95 -12.70 5.42
C PHE A 72 19.21 -11.39 5.14
N TYR A 73 19.95 -10.35 4.75
CA TYR A 73 19.39 -9.01 4.51
C TYR A 73 18.72 -8.91 3.13
N ALA A 74 19.10 -9.77 2.18
CA ALA A 74 18.57 -9.74 0.82
C ALA A 74 17.04 -9.94 0.77
N LYS A 75 16.45 -10.64 1.76
CA LYS A 75 14.98 -10.81 1.89
C LYS A 75 14.26 -9.47 1.98
N TYR A 76 14.81 -8.53 2.76
CA TYR A 76 14.25 -7.20 2.91
C TYR A 76 14.34 -6.37 1.62
N VAL A 77 15.41 -6.54 0.84
CA VAL A 77 15.57 -5.89 -0.47
C VAL A 77 14.54 -6.41 -1.47
N ALA A 78 14.28 -7.71 -1.46
CA ALA A 78 13.24 -8.34 -2.28
C ALA A 78 11.84 -7.86 -1.88
N TRP A 79 11.54 -7.84 -0.58
CA TRP A 79 10.28 -7.34 -0.04
C TRP A 79 10.05 -5.87 -0.36
N PHE A 80 11.06 -5.02 -0.21
CA PHE A 80 11.01 -3.60 -0.60
C PHE A 80 10.59 -3.43 -2.08
N LEU A 81 11.06 -4.29 -2.98
CA LEU A 81 10.65 -4.25 -4.39
C LEU A 81 9.28 -4.90 -4.67
N CYS A 82 8.89 -5.93 -3.91
CA CYS A 82 7.65 -6.68 -4.16
C CYS A 82 6.41 -6.03 -3.53
N TRP A 83 6.50 -5.47 -2.33
CA TRP A 83 5.33 -4.93 -1.62
C TRP A 83 4.65 -3.76 -2.34
N PRO A 84 5.35 -2.76 -2.93
CA PRO A 84 4.70 -1.70 -3.70
C PRO A 84 3.85 -2.24 -4.85
N ILE A 85 4.33 -3.30 -5.52
CA ILE A 85 3.62 -3.97 -6.62
C ILE A 85 2.41 -4.74 -6.07
N GLN A 86 2.56 -5.38 -4.90
CA GLN A 86 1.45 -6.08 -4.24
C GLN A 86 0.32 -5.12 -3.83
N ILE A 87 0.67 -3.94 -3.30
CA ILE A 87 -0.30 -2.90 -2.94
C ILE A 87 -0.98 -2.31 -4.19
N PHE A 88 -0.22 -2.10 -5.28
CA PHE A 88 -0.80 -1.69 -6.56
C PHE A 88 -1.82 -2.72 -7.09
N MET A 89 -1.49 -4.02 -7.06
CA MET A 89 -2.40 -5.10 -7.46
C MET A 89 -3.67 -5.15 -6.60
N LEU A 90 -3.55 -4.95 -5.29
CA LEU A 90 -4.69 -4.90 -4.37
C LEU A 90 -5.63 -3.74 -4.71
N GLU A 91 -5.09 -2.57 -5.04
CA GLU A 91 -5.89 -1.39 -5.35
C GLU A 91 -6.51 -1.44 -6.74
N LEU A 92 -5.79 -1.96 -7.73
CA LEU A 92 -6.33 -2.22 -9.06
C LEU A 92 -7.52 -3.19 -8.99
N ALA A 93 -7.41 -4.27 -8.21
CA ALA A 93 -8.51 -5.19 -7.95
C ALA A 93 -9.71 -4.50 -7.27
N GLY A 94 -9.45 -3.69 -6.23
CA GLY A 94 -10.51 -2.93 -5.53
C GLY A 94 -11.27 -1.97 -6.43
N VAL A 95 -10.55 -1.29 -7.35
CA VAL A 95 -11.16 -0.38 -8.33
C VAL A 95 -11.99 -1.14 -9.36
N THR A 96 -11.53 -2.28 -9.88
CA THR A 96 -12.28 -3.06 -10.89
C THR A 96 -13.60 -3.64 -10.37
N VAL A 97 -13.72 -3.90 -9.06
CA VAL A 97 -14.95 -4.43 -8.46
C VAL A 97 -16.04 -3.34 -8.29
N ARG A 98 -15.67 -2.06 -8.38
CA ARG A 98 -16.53 -0.91 -8.04
C ARG A 98 -17.06 -0.21 -9.30
N GLU A 99 -17.83 -0.94 -10.10
CA GLU A 99 -18.49 -0.40 -11.30
C GLU A 99 -19.43 0.78 -10.92
N GLY A 100 -19.24 1.94 -11.56
CA GLY A 100 -20.20 3.05 -11.54
C GLY A 100 -20.06 4.09 -10.42
N GLU A 101 -19.04 4.03 -9.55
CA GLU A 101 -18.72 5.16 -8.64
C GLU A 101 -17.49 5.93 -9.12
N PHE A 102 -17.65 7.24 -9.33
CA PHE A 102 -16.55 8.15 -9.63
C PHE A 102 -15.58 8.21 -8.45
N VAL A 103 -14.41 7.59 -8.61
CA VAL A 103 -13.28 7.74 -7.68
C VAL A 103 -12.39 8.86 -8.20
N THR A 104 -12.18 9.90 -7.40
CA THR A 104 -11.27 10.98 -7.76
C THR A 104 -9.86 10.41 -7.95
N THR A 105 -9.25 10.60 -9.12
CA THR A 105 -7.87 10.11 -9.40
C THR A 105 -6.87 10.53 -8.32
N TRP A 106 -7.05 11.74 -7.76
CA TRP A 106 -6.24 12.26 -6.68
C TRP A 106 -6.36 11.45 -5.37
N GLU A 107 -7.56 11.01 -5.00
CA GLU A 107 -7.81 10.19 -3.81
C GLU A 107 -7.19 8.80 -3.96
N MET A 108 -7.26 8.22 -5.17
CA MET A 108 -6.61 6.95 -5.51
C MET A 108 -5.08 7.06 -5.39
N ILE A 109 -4.47 8.10 -5.98
CA ILE A 109 -3.02 8.35 -5.90
C ILE A 109 -2.59 8.56 -4.45
N HIS A 110 -3.33 9.37 -3.68
CA HIS A 110 -3.06 9.59 -2.27
C HIS A 110 -3.15 8.29 -1.45
N SER A 111 -4.22 7.49 -1.65
CA SER A 111 -4.42 6.18 -1.02
C SER A 111 -3.24 5.23 -1.30
N LEU A 112 -2.81 5.16 -2.57
CA LEU A 112 -1.69 4.32 -2.99
C LEU A 112 -0.36 4.75 -2.35
N ILE A 113 -0.02 6.04 -2.41
CA ILE A 113 1.23 6.57 -1.85
C ILE A 113 1.31 6.31 -0.35
N VAL A 114 0.23 6.58 0.40
CA VAL A 114 0.18 6.34 1.85
C VAL A 114 0.36 4.86 2.17
N GLN A 115 -0.29 3.96 1.42
CA GLN A 115 -0.15 2.51 1.65
C GLN A 115 1.26 2.03 1.33
N ILE A 116 1.82 2.40 0.18
CA ILE A 116 3.17 2.01 -0.25
C ILE A 116 4.19 2.48 0.80
N ILE A 117 4.22 3.77 1.15
CA ILE A 117 5.16 4.31 2.14
C ILE A 117 5.00 3.62 3.51
N SER A 118 3.79 3.25 3.91
CA SER A 118 3.55 2.55 5.18
C SER A 118 4.14 1.13 5.19
N TYR A 119 3.99 0.38 4.10
CA TYR A 119 4.60 -0.95 3.96
C TYR A 119 6.13 -0.85 3.84
N GLU A 120 6.66 0.13 3.11
CA GLU A 120 8.11 0.36 3.01
C GLU A 120 8.72 0.74 4.36
N TYR A 121 8.06 1.60 5.14
CA TYR A 121 8.48 1.93 6.49
C TYR A 121 8.52 0.69 7.40
N TRP A 122 7.53 -0.20 7.28
CA TRP A 122 7.50 -1.47 8.01
C TRP A 122 8.69 -2.37 7.62
N ILE A 123 8.96 -2.56 6.32
CA ILE A 123 10.08 -3.38 5.82
C ILE A 123 11.43 -2.80 6.26
N ILE A 124 11.62 -1.49 6.10
CA ILE A 124 12.84 -0.79 6.54
C ILE A 124 13.01 -0.92 8.06
N SER A 125 11.94 -0.80 8.85
CA SER A 125 12.01 -0.96 10.31
C SER A 125 12.46 -2.36 10.71
N LEU A 126 11.98 -3.41 10.02
CA LEU A 126 12.44 -4.78 10.24
C LEU A 126 13.90 -4.99 9.81
N LEU A 127 14.30 -4.44 8.66
CA LEU A 127 15.68 -4.49 8.16
C LEU A 127 16.63 -3.82 9.15
N VAL A 128 16.39 -2.54 9.49
CA VAL A 128 17.25 -1.80 10.42
C VAL A 128 17.27 -2.50 11.78
N GLY A 129 16.12 -2.93 12.31
CA GLY A 129 16.07 -3.69 13.55
C GLY A 129 16.92 -4.96 13.52
N SER A 130 16.95 -5.71 12.41
CA SER A 130 17.74 -6.94 12.27
C SER A 130 19.26 -6.70 12.31
N LEU A 131 19.69 -5.47 11.99
CA LEU A 131 21.09 -5.03 12.02
C LEU A 131 21.51 -4.39 13.35
N ILE A 132 20.58 -4.19 14.29
CA ILE A 132 20.90 -3.69 15.64
C ILE A 132 21.21 -4.86 16.57
N HIS A 133 22.41 -4.85 17.16
CA HIS A 133 22.86 -5.87 18.11
C HIS A 133 22.14 -5.80 19.47
N SER A 134 21.77 -4.60 19.91
CA SER A 134 21.18 -4.33 21.23
C SER A 134 19.65 -4.42 21.26
N THR A 135 19.09 -4.42 22.47
CA THR A 135 17.64 -4.41 22.75
C THR A 135 16.87 -3.28 22.06
N TYR A 136 17.55 -2.22 21.61
CA TYR A 136 16.94 -1.16 20.79
C TYR A 136 16.31 -1.67 19.49
N LYS A 137 16.67 -2.87 19.01
CA LYS A 137 16.01 -3.53 17.86
C LYS A 137 14.48 -3.62 18.01
N TRP A 138 14.00 -3.86 19.23
CA TRP A 138 12.57 -3.97 19.54
C TRP A 138 11.83 -2.63 19.43
N GLY A 139 12.54 -1.50 19.51
CA GLY A 139 11.98 -0.18 19.21
C GLY A 139 11.56 -0.05 17.75
N TYR A 140 12.46 -0.41 16.82
CA TYR A 140 12.18 -0.43 15.38
C TYR A 140 11.05 -1.39 15.04
N TRP A 141 11.07 -2.61 15.62
CA TRP A 141 9.98 -3.57 15.51
C TRP A 141 8.64 -2.91 15.91
N THR A 142 8.55 -2.35 17.12
CA THR A 142 7.32 -1.72 17.65
C THR A 142 6.80 -0.58 16.77
N MET A 143 7.70 0.26 16.23
CA MET A 143 7.31 1.32 15.28
C MET A 143 6.76 0.73 13.98
N GLY A 144 7.39 -0.33 13.46
CA GLY A 144 6.96 -1.04 12.25
C GLY A 144 5.55 -1.63 12.36
N ILE A 145 5.22 -2.33 13.46
CA ILE A 145 3.86 -2.88 13.65
C ILE A 145 2.81 -1.81 13.92
N PHE A 146 3.16 -0.72 14.59
CA PHE A 146 2.23 0.40 14.75
C PHE A 146 1.80 0.95 13.38
N VAL A 147 2.75 1.21 12.49
CA VAL A 147 2.46 1.66 11.11
C VAL A 147 1.71 0.58 10.32
N LEU A 148 2.10 -0.69 10.45
CA LEU A 148 1.42 -1.81 9.80
C LEU A 148 -0.05 -1.90 10.23
N PHE A 149 -0.36 -1.82 11.53
CA PHE A 149 -1.75 -1.86 12.01
C PHE A 149 -2.58 -0.65 11.54
N VAL A 150 -1.99 0.54 11.44
CA VAL A 150 -2.69 1.72 10.89
C VAL A 150 -3.06 1.51 9.42
N VAL A 151 -2.12 1.10 8.56
CA VAL A 151 -2.41 0.86 7.13
C VAL A 151 -3.36 -0.33 6.94
N MET A 152 -3.19 -1.39 7.74
CA MET A 152 -4.06 -2.57 7.76
C MET A 152 -5.49 -2.22 8.15
N GLY A 153 -5.69 -1.30 9.11
CA GLY A 153 -7.01 -0.79 9.49
C GLY A 153 -7.68 0.02 8.38
N VAL A 154 -6.92 0.86 7.67
CA VAL A 154 -7.41 1.60 6.50
C VAL A 154 -7.82 0.64 5.37
N GLN A 155 -6.99 -0.35 5.07
CA GLN A 155 -7.29 -1.39 4.09
C GLN A 155 -8.52 -2.20 4.49
N PHE A 156 -8.63 -2.62 5.76
CA PHE A 156 -9.77 -3.38 6.26
C PHE A 156 -11.07 -2.59 6.12
N LYS A 157 -11.06 -1.29 6.45
CA LYS A 157 -12.22 -0.41 6.26
C LYS A 157 -12.67 -0.40 4.79
N ARG A 158 -11.74 -0.16 3.87
CA ARG A 158 -12.02 -0.11 2.42
C ARG A 158 -12.58 -1.42 1.90
N GLN A 159 -11.91 -2.54 2.20
CA GLN A 159 -12.28 -3.85 1.66
C GLN A 159 -13.60 -4.38 2.24
N VAL A 160 -13.83 -4.23 3.55
CA VAL A 160 -14.97 -4.84 4.25
C VAL A 160 -16.20 -3.93 4.30
N PHE A 161 -16.06 -2.61 4.51
CA PHE A 161 -17.20 -1.70 4.65
C PHE A 161 -17.56 -0.94 3.37
N GLU A 162 -16.57 -0.57 2.56
CA GLU A 162 -16.80 0.24 1.34
C GLU A 162 -17.05 -0.69 0.14
N LEU A 163 -16.10 -1.55 -0.20
CA LEU A 163 -16.22 -2.55 -1.27
C LEU A 163 -17.13 -3.74 -0.91
N LYS A 164 -17.39 -3.96 0.39
CA LYS A 164 -18.30 -4.99 0.91
C LYS A 164 -18.02 -6.39 0.34
N ILE A 165 -16.75 -6.76 0.23
CA ILE A 165 -16.34 -8.06 -0.30
C ILE A 165 -16.98 -9.20 0.51
N ARG A 166 -17.41 -10.26 -0.19
CA ARG A 166 -18.18 -11.37 0.38
C ARG A 166 -17.67 -12.73 -0.11
N GLY A 167 -18.08 -13.78 0.58
CA GLY A 167 -17.73 -15.16 0.19
C GLY A 167 -16.22 -15.36 0.13
N ILE A 168 -15.75 -15.97 -0.95
CA ILE A 168 -14.35 -16.39 -1.10
C ILE A 168 -13.36 -15.20 -1.09
N SER A 169 -13.74 -14.02 -1.62
CA SER A 169 -12.88 -12.83 -1.61
C SER A 169 -12.60 -12.34 -0.19
N LEU A 170 -13.61 -12.37 0.70
CA LEU A 170 -13.44 -12.00 2.10
C LEU A 170 -12.52 -13.00 2.83
N TRP A 171 -12.69 -14.30 2.59
CA TRP A 171 -11.81 -15.32 3.17
C TRP A 171 -10.36 -15.18 2.70
N MET A 172 -10.13 -15.04 1.39
CA MET A 172 -8.79 -14.81 0.83
C MET A 172 -8.13 -13.56 1.42
N TYR A 173 -8.88 -12.46 1.52
CA TYR A 173 -8.40 -11.21 2.09
C TYR A 173 -8.04 -11.34 3.58
N LEU A 174 -8.92 -11.91 4.41
CA LEU A 174 -8.64 -12.13 5.84
C LEU A 174 -7.45 -13.09 6.05
N THR A 175 -7.32 -14.13 5.21
CA THR A 175 -6.17 -15.03 5.24
C THR A 175 -4.88 -14.29 4.86
N SER A 176 -4.86 -13.49 3.79
CA SER A 176 -3.70 -12.68 3.42
C SER A 176 -3.27 -11.75 4.57
N MET A 177 -4.24 -11.13 5.25
CA MET A 177 -4.01 -10.26 6.40
C MET A 177 -3.38 -10.97 7.60
N ILE A 178 -3.84 -12.18 7.92
CA ILE A 178 -3.21 -13.03 8.94
C ILE A 178 -1.76 -13.37 8.55
N ILE A 179 -1.52 -13.71 7.28
CA ILE A 179 -0.18 -14.05 6.76
C ILE A 179 0.77 -12.84 6.86
N VAL A 180 0.32 -11.61 6.56
CA VAL A 180 1.15 -10.40 6.75
C VAL A 180 1.62 -10.26 8.20
N LEU A 181 0.74 -10.52 9.19
CA LEU A 181 1.12 -10.49 10.60
C LEU A 181 2.11 -11.60 10.98
N LEU A 182 2.07 -12.75 10.30
CA LEU A 182 3.02 -13.84 10.53
C LEU A 182 4.45 -13.49 10.11
N TYR A 183 4.69 -12.59 9.14
CA TYR A 183 6.05 -12.09 8.85
C TYR A 183 6.69 -11.44 10.09
N PHE A 184 5.86 -10.71 10.83
CA PHE A 184 6.27 -9.93 11.98
C PHE A 184 6.48 -10.81 13.22
N VAL A 185 5.69 -11.88 13.35
CA VAL A 185 5.91 -12.96 14.34
C VAL A 185 7.18 -13.74 13.99
N CYS A 186 7.38 -14.13 12.73
CA CYS A 186 8.59 -14.81 12.28
C CYS A 186 9.84 -13.96 12.58
N TRP A 187 9.77 -12.65 12.37
CA TRP A 187 10.87 -11.73 12.71
C TRP A 187 11.18 -11.77 14.22
N GLY A 188 10.15 -11.72 15.05
CA GLY A 188 10.28 -11.79 16.51
C GLY A 188 10.90 -13.11 16.99
N LEU A 189 10.65 -14.21 16.29
CA LEU A 189 11.26 -15.52 16.57
C LEU A 189 12.67 -15.68 15.99
N ALA A 190 12.97 -15.02 14.87
CA ALA A 190 14.23 -15.13 14.12
C ALA A 190 15.23 -14.02 14.48
N ASP A 191 15.15 -12.88 13.78
CA ASP A 191 16.11 -11.77 13.86
C ASP A 191 16.06 -11.03 15.21
N GLY A 192 14.89 -11.00 15.86
CA GLY A 192 14.69 -10.46 17.20
C GLY A 192 15.13 -11.42 18.30
N GLY A 193 14.39 -12.52 18.46
CA GLY A 193 14.50 -13.45 19.60
C GLY A 193 15.53 -14.59 19.43
N ASN A 194 16.10 -14.80 18.24
CA ASN A 194 17.07 -15.86 17.95
C ASN A 194 16.62 -17.30 18.31
N ALA A 195 15.31 -17.54 18.40
CA ALA A 195 14.74 -18.83 18.75
C ALA A 195 14.85 -19.85 17.60
N ILE A 196 14.53 -19.44 16.38
CA ILE A 196 14.65 -20.31 15.19
C ILE A 196 15.98 -20.12 14.46
N THR A 197 16.54 -21.20 13.94
CA THR A 197 17.78 -21.19 13.14
C THR A 197 17.58 -20.42 11.81
N PRO A 198 18.66 -19.94 11.16
CA PRO A 198 18.54 -19.26 9.86
C PRO A 198 17.88 -20.13 8.78
N ASP A 199 18.11 -21.45 8.79
CA ASP A 199 17.44 -22.38 7.86
C ASP A 199 15.93 -22.49 8.15
N GLY A 200 15.55 -22.55 9.44
CA GLY A 200 14.14 -22.56 9.85
C GLY A 200 13.43 -21.25 9.51
N GLU A 201 14.12 -20.12 9.66
CA GLU A 201 13.66 -18.80 9.20
C GLU A 201 13.45 -18.77 7.68
N ALA A 202 14.40 -19.27 6.89
CA ALA A 202 14.32 -19.33 5.44
C ALA A 202 13.09 -20.12 4.96
N VAL A 203 12.80 -21.27 5.59
CA VAL A 203 11.61 -22.08 5.31
C VAL A 203 10.32 -21.36 5.72
N PHE A 204 10.30 -20.71 6.89
CA PHE A 204 9.11 -19.99 7.36
C PHE A 204 8.78 -18.82 6.42
N TYR A 205 9.73 -17.93 6.13
CA TYR A 205 9.50 -16.86 5.16
C TYR A 205 9.20 -17.39 3.75
N GLY A 206 9.80 -18.52 3.33
CA GLY A 206 9.45 -19.22 2.09
C GLY A 206 7.96 -19.54 1.94
N ILE A 207 7.35 -20.07 3.00
CA ILE A 207 5.92 -20.39 3.02
C ILE A 207 5.07 -19.12 2.99
N LEU A 208 5.47 -18.07 3.71
CA LEU A 208 4.75 -16.80 3.75
C LEU A 208 4.81 -16.08 2.38
N ASP A 209 5.99 -16.04 1.75
CA ASP A 209 6.23 -15.43 0.44
C ASP A 209 5.44 -16.16 -0.65
N GLU A 210 5.40 -17.49 -0.69
CA GLU A 210 4.56 -18.22 -1.65
C GLU A 210 3.07 -17.92 -1.46
N CYS A 211 2.60 -17.77 -0.21
CA CYS A 211 1.21 -17.46 0.05
C CYS A 211 0.82 -16.02 -0.34
N ILE A 212 1.70 -15.02 -0.12
CA ILE A 212 1.45 -13.62 -0.49
C ILE A 212 1.73 -13.37 -1.97
N PHE A 213 2.94 -13.64 -2.42
CA PHE A 213 3.47 -13.28 -3.74
C PHE A 213 3.15 -14.30 -4.83
N GLY A 214 2.89 -15.55 -4.45
CA GLY A 214 2.38 -16.60 -5.35
C GLY A 214 0.86 -16.62 -5.40
N ILE A 215 0.23 -17.09 -4.32
CA ILE A 215 -1.21 -17.41 -4.26
C ILE A 215 -2.08 -16.14 -4.24
N TRP A 216 -1.85 -15.21 -3.32
CA TRP A 216 -2.69 -14.02 -3.16
C TRP A 216 -2.53 -13.05 -4.34
N THR A 217 -1.33 -12.82 -4.87
CA THR A 217 -1.12 -12.05 -6.11
C THR A 217 -1.82 -12.70 -7.31
N GLY A 218 -1.76 -14.04 -7.42
CA GLY A 218 -2.48 -14.79 -8.46
C GLY A 218 -4.00 -14.63 -8.35
N TYR A 219 -4.54 -14.63 -7.13
CA TYR A 219 -5.95 -14.37 -6.87
C TYR A 219 -6.37 -12.95 -7.24
N LEU A 220 -5.59 -11.93 -6.86
CA LEU A 220 -5.85 -10.54 -7.25
C LEU A 220 -5.84 -10.37 -8.79
N CYS A 221 -4.86 -10.98 -9.46
CA CYS A 221 -4.81 -11.01 -10.92
C CYS A 221 -6.04 -11.69 -11.54
N PHE A 222 -6.51 -12.80 -10.95
CA PHE A 222 -7.75 -13.46 -11.38
C PHE A 222 -8.99 -12.57 -11.20
N VAL A 223 -9.10 -11.83 -10.10
CA VAL A 223 -10.21 -10.87 -9.90
C VAL A 223 -10.17 -9.78 -10.98
N ILE A 224 -9.02 -9.14 -11.20
CA ILE A 224 -8.86 -8.09 -12.22
C ILE A 224 -9.18 -8.62 -13.63
N SER A 225 -8.78 -9.85 -13.96
CA SER A 225 -9.03 -10.44 -15.29
C SER A 225 -10.49 -10.83 -15.55
N ASN A 226 -11.29 -11.09 -14.50
CA ASN A 226 -12.71 -11.48 -14.66
C ASN A 226 -13.68 -10.30 -14.52
N TYR A 227 -13.35 -9.31 -13.68
CA TYR A 227 -14.21 -8.15 -13.38
C TYR A 227 -13.67 -6.85 -13.99
N GLY A 228 -12.66 -6.93 -14.85
CA GLY A 228 -11.87 -5.79 -15.31
C GLY A 228 -12.54 -4.86 -16.33
N ALA A 229 -13.42 -3.98 -15.85
CA ALA A 229 -13.70 -2.71 -16.52
C ALA A 229 -12.75 -1.61 -16.01
N TRP A 230 -12.33 -0.70 -16.89
CA TRP A 230 -11.67 0.54 -16.45
C TRP A 230 -12.72 1.46 -15.81
N PRO A 231 -12.44 2.11 -14.66
CA PRO A 231 -13.32 3.14 -14.13
C PRO A 231 -13.39 4.33 -15.09
N GLU A 232 -14.57 4.92 -15.23
CA GLU A 232 -14.74 6.20 -15.91
C GLU A 232 -14.09 7.31 -15.06
N VAL A 233 -12.98 7.86 -15.53
CA VAL A 233 -12.26 8.95 -14.85
C VAL A 233 -12.99 10.26 -15.11
N GLU A 234 -13.45 10.92 -14.06
CA GLU A 234 -14.07 12.24 -14.15
C GLU A 234 -13.12 13.23 -14.83
N GLY A 235 -13.52 13.72 -16.02
CA GLY A 235 -12.67 14.52 -16.91
C GLY A 235 -12.36 13.88 -18.26
N SER A 236 -12.71 12.60 -18.50
CA SER A 236 -12.78 12.09 -19.86
C SER A 236 -13.86 12.85 -20.64
N ILE A 237 -13.45 13.69 -21.61
CA ILE A 237 -14.36 14.31 -22.56
C ILE A 237 -15.21 13.17 -23.16
N PRO A 238 -16.56 13.26 -23.14
CA PRO A 238 -17.40 12.22 -23.70
C PRO A 238 -17.00 12.03 -25.16
N GLY A 239 -16.46 10.84 -25.46
CA GLY A 239 -15.94 10.52 -26.77
C GLY A 239 -16.98 10.87 -27.83
N GLY A 240 -16.60 11.74 -28.76
CA GLY A 240 -17.52 12.19 -29.79
C GLY A 240 -18.12 10.98 -30.48
N LYS A 241 -19.45 10.90 -30.50
CA LYS A 241 -20.13 9.98 -31.42
C LYS A 241 -19.59 10.30 -32.79
N GLU A 242 -18.90 9.36 -33.41
CA GLU A 242 -18.59 9.43 -34.84
C GLU A 242 -19.94 9.60 -35.55
N ILE A 243 -20.20 10.83 -36.01
CA ILE A 243 -21.25 11.07 -36.98
C ILE A 243 -20.75 10.34 -38.22
N GLN A 244 -21.42 9.25 -38.57
CA GLN A 244 -21.23 8.62 -39.86
C GLN A 244 -21.62 9.65 -40.93
N GLU A 245 -20.63 10.36 -41.46
CA GLU A 245 -20.78 11.12 -42.69
C GLU A 245 -20.97 10.10 -43.81
N THR A 246 -22.23 9.84 -44.14
CA THR A 246 -22.58 9.15 -45.37
C THR A 246 -22.11 10.00 -46.54
N PRO A 247 -21.34 9.45 -47.50
CA PRO A 247 -20.90 10.21 -48.65
C PRO A 247 -22.15 10.59 -49.45
N LYS A 248 -22.40 11.90 -49.59
CA LYS A 248 -23.38 12.40 -50.54
C LYS A 248 -22.72 12.49 -51.90
N ASP A 249 -23.10 11.58 -52.78
CA ASP A 249 -22.68 11.58 -54.18
C ASP A 249 -23.02 12.93 -54.83
N VAL A 250 -22.05 13.45 -55.59
CA VAL A 250 -22.22 14.63 -56.43
C VAL A 250 -22.79 14.17 -57.76
N GLU A 251 -24.06 14.44 -58.03
CA GLU A 251 -24.61 14.37 -59.38
C GLU A 251 -25.18 15.70 -59.88
N VAL A 252 -25.08 15.85 -61.19
CA VAL A 252 -25.19 17.10 -61.95
C VAL A 252 -26.66 17.42 -62.24
N GLY A 253 -27.05 18.68 -62.07
CA GLY A 253 -28.46 19.10 -62.18
C GLY A 253 -28.97 19.39 -63.60
N SER A 254 -30.28 19.60 -63.70
CA SER A 254 -30.96 20.38 -64.74
C SER A 254 -32.42 20.67 -64.32
N GLY A 255 -33.05 21.71 -64.87
CA GLY A 255 -34.51 21.91 -64.76
C GLY A 255 -34.98 23.24 -64.14
N THR A 256 -35.50 24.12 -64.99
CA THR A 256 -36.35 25.28 -64.67
C THR A 256 -37.73 24.82 -64.11
N THR A 257 -38.67 25.63 -63.59
CA THR A 257 -39.18 26.97 -63.97
C THR A 257 -40.20 27.45 -62.91
N GLU A 258 -40.43 28.77 -62.75
CA GLU A 258 -41.68 29.47 -62.27
C GLU A 258 -42.43 29.00 -60.97
N GLY A 259 -43.12 29.81 -60.14
CA GLY A 259 -43.41 31.26 -60.09
C GLY A 259 -44.56 31.56 -59.08
N SER A 260 -44.88 32.84 -58.83
CA SER A 260 -46.11 33.39 -58.18
C SER A 260 -46.28 33.51 -56.64
N SER A 261 -46.00 34.72 -56.14
CA SER A 261 -46.86 35.65 -55.35
C SER A 261 -48.06 35.19 -54.44
N ALA A 262 -47.93 35.51 -53.14
CA ALA A 262 -48.69 36.53 -52.36
C ALA A 262 -50.14 36.35 -51.78
N THR A 263 -50.30 36.86 -50.53
CA THR A 263 -51.43 37.68 -49.95
C THR A 263 -52.28 37.10 -48.78
N VAL A 264 -52.85 38.03 -47.98
CA VAL A 264 -53.88 37.94 -46.88
C VAL A 264 -53.33 37.69 -45.46
N ILE A 265 -53.41 38.54 -44.41
CA ILE A 265 -54.21 39.71 -43.93
C ILE A 265 -55.31 39.40 -42.87
N GLU A 266 -55.07 39.91 -41.63
CA GLU A 266 -55.94 40.38 -40.51
C GLU A 266 -57.16 39.59 -39.94
N GLY A 267 -57.42 39.73 -38.62
CA GLY A 267 -58.67 39.28 -37.95
C GLY A 267 -58.75 39.49 -36.42
N MET A 268 -59.96 39.77 -35.89
CA MET A 268 -60.25 40.37 -34.55
C MET A 268 -61.55 39.79 -33.90
N SER A 269 -61.87 39.89 -32.59
CA SER A 269 -61.14 40.24 -31.34
C SER A 269 -62.02 39.95 -30.08
N ASN A 270 -61.54 40.33 -28.87
CA ASN A 270 -62.27 40.62 -27.61
C ASN A 270 -62.80 39.52 -26.63
N GLU A 271 -62.37 39.71 -25.36
CA GLU A 271 -63.13 39.82 -24.08
C GLU A 271 -64.06 38.72 -23.47
N ALA A 272 -63.79 38.36 -22.20
CA ALA A 272 -64.68 38.40 -20.99
C ALA A 272 -64.08 37.56 -19.83
N GLN A 273 -63.48 38.13 -18.78
CA GLN A 273 -64.06 38.57 -17.47
C GLN A 273 -64.72 37.49 -16.56
N GLY A 274 -64.28 37.41 -15.28
CA GLY A 274 -65.14 36.90 -14.18
C GLY A 274 -64.51 36.37 -12.87
N MET A 275 -64.21 37.27 -11.89
CA MET A 275 -64.34 37.08 -10.40
C MET A 275 -63.59 35.93 -9.67
N ARG A 276 -63.27 35.95 -8.35
CA ARG A 276 -63.15 36.99 -7.29
C ARG A 276 -62.25 36.46 -6.14
N ASN A 277 -61.79 37.37 -5.27
CA ASN A 277 -60.92 37.15 -4.10
C ASN A 277 -61.47 36.17 -3.04
N ASP A 278 -60.58 35.64 -2.19
CA ASP A 278 -60.69 35.90 -0.74
C ASP A 278 -59.31 35.96 -0.03
N MET A 279 -59.26 36.55 1.18
CA MET A 279 -58.05 36.85 1.97
C MET A 279 -57.96 36.04 3.28
N GLY A 280 -56.74 35.77 3.75
CA GLY A 280 -56.47 35.21 5.09
C GLY A 280 -55.12 35.68 5.63
N MET A 281 -55.11 36.32 6.81
CA MET A 281 -53.94 37.01 7.39
C MET A 281 -53.08 36.14 8.32
N GLY A 282 -51.79 36.52 8.43
CA GLY A 282 -51.02 36.59 9.69
C GLY A 282 -50.46 35.26 10.25
N MET A 283 -49.26 35.20 10.83
CA MET A 283 -48.57 36.22 11.62
C MET A 283 -47.03 36.00 11.63
N SER A 284 -46.31 37.06 11.96
CA SER A 284 -44.86 37.09 12.21
C SER A 284 -44.46 36.46 13.55
N ASN A 285 -43.19 36.05 13.68
CA ASN A 285 -42.37 36.38 14.85
C ASN A 285 -40.87 36.12 14.58
N GLU A 286 -40.08 37.19 14.56
CA GLU A 286 -38.63 37.16 14.86
C GLU A 286 -38.41 37.63 16.30
N MET A 287 -37.59 36.89 17.06
CA MET A 287 -36.80 37.27 18.25
C MET A 287 -36.40 35.96 18.98
N GLY A 288 -35.16 35.73 19.41
CA GLY A 288 -33.93 36.51 19.27
C GLY A 288 -32.85 36.01 20.24
N MET A 289 -31.72 36.72 20.27
CA MET A 289 -30.72 36.78 21.36
C MET A 289 -29.69 35.63 21.56
N SER A 290 -28.45 35.99 21.19
CA SER A 290 -27.23 35.98 22.01
C SER A 290 -26.70 34.70 22.65
N ASN A 291 -25.41 34.43 22.39
CA ASN A 291 -24.49 33.85 23.36
C ASN A 291 -23.24 34.72 23.45
N GLU A 292 -22.96 35.28 24.63
CA GLU A 292 -21.70 35.95 24.94
C GLU A 292 -21.23 35.52 26.34
N MET A 293 -19.92 35.23 26.45
CA MET A 293 -19.08 35.15 27.66
C MET A 293 -19.44 34.25 28.87
N GLY A 294 -18.44 33.49 29.32
CA GLY A 294 -18.39 32.85 30.65
C GLY A 294 -17.04 32.15 30.88
N MET A 295 -16.15 32.79 31.65
CA MET A 295 -14.81 32.26 31.99
C MET A 295 -14.80 31.22 33.12
N PHE A 296 -13.59 30.68 33.38
CA PHE A 296 -13.04 29.88 34.50
C PHE A 296 -12.54 28.49 34.04
N ASN A 297 -11.37 27.97 34.46
CA ASN A 297 -10.57 28.29 35.65
C ASN A 297 -9.04 28.07 35.46
N GLU A 298 -8.23 28.52 36.43
CA GLU A 298 -6.76 28.45 36.48
C GLU A 298 -6.18 27.07 36.88
N THR A 299 -4.94 26.74 36.46
CA THR A 299 -3.75 26.39 37.29
C THR A 299 -2.58 25.94 36.39
N GLN A 300 -1.44 26.65 36.41
CA GLN A 300 -0.20 26.36 37.18
C GLN A 300 0.43 24.97 36.99
N GLY A 301 1.73 24.90 36.63
CA GLY A 301 2.48 23.64 36.54
C GLY A 301 3.89 23.75 35.91
N MET A 302 4.83 24.33 36.65
CA MET A 302 6.22 24.66 36.27
C MET A 302 7.00 23.64 35.42
N SER A 303 7.78 24.17 34.48
CA SER A 303 9.08 23.59 34.08
C SER A 303 10.12 23.83 35.17
N ASN A 304 10.93 22.82 35.53
CA ASN A 304 12.37 22.88 35.84
C ASN A 304 12.76 21.75 36.80
N GLU A 305 13.45 20.72 36.31
CA GLU A 305 14.40 19.98 37.15
C GLU A 305 15.53 19.38 36.29
N ALA A 306 16.52 20.22 35.99
CA ALA A 306 17.76 19.82 35.34
C ALA A 306 18.93 20.61 35.93
N ARG A 307 19.46 20.15 37.07
CA ARG A 307 20.86 20.34 37.50
C ARG A 307 21.13 19.72 38.86
N GLY A 308 22.23 18.97 38.97
CA GLY A 308 22.93 18.84 40.26
C GLY A 308 23.34 17.43 40.68
N MET A 309 24.32 16.83 40.00
CA MET A 309 25.49 16.29 40.71
C MET A 309 26.68 16.11 39.75
N HIS A 310 27.80 16.72 40.11
CA HIS A 310 29.07 16.64 39.39
C HIS A 310 30.20 16.48 40.42
N GLY A 311 31.03 15.47 40.25
CA GLY A 311 32.17 15.12 41.11
C GLY A 311 32.68 13.74 40.68
N ILE A 312 33.65 13.58 39.76
CA ILE A 312 35.05 14.05 39.67
C ILE A 312 36.01 13.27 40.59
N GLN A 313 37.03 12.66 39.95
CA GLN A 313 38.24 11.99 40.49
C GLN A 313 38.03 10.64 41.20
N ASN A 314 38.86 9.59 41.06
CA ASN A 314 40.16 9.35 40.37
C ASN A 314 40.12 7.93 39.73
N SER A 315 40.71 7.63 38.56
CA SER A 315 42.14 7.62 38.16
C SER A 315 42.96 6.42 38.70
N GLN A 316 43.76 5.81 37.80
CA GLN A 316 44.71 4.70 37.95
C GLN A 316 44.12 3.28 38.11
N GLY A 317 44.68 2.25 37.47
CA GLY A 317 45.86 2.22 36.59
C GLY A 317 45.90 0.98 35.70
N ASP A 318 46.58 1.11 34.56
CA ASP A 318 46.53 0.15 33.45
C ASP A 318 47.46 -1.05 33.61
N SER A 319 47.15 -2.07 32.82
CA SER A 319 47.92 -3.27 32.52
C SER A 319 49.39 -3.01 32.11
N ASN A 320 50.24 -4.01 32.37
CA ASN A 320 51.54 -4.20 31.71
C ASN A 320 51.95 -5.67 31.84
N GLU A 321 51.28 -6.55 31.07
CA GLU A 321 51.84 -7.87 30.78
C GLU A 321 52.91 -7.73 29.69
N VAL A 322 54.12 -8.19 30.00
CA VAL A 322 55.23 -8.24 29.05
C VAL A 322 55.16 -9.57 28.30
N TYR A 323 54.61 -9.57 27.09
CA TYR A 323 54.81 -10.66 26.14
C TYR A 323 55.93 -10.33 25.16
N ASN A 324 57.05 -11.02 25.36
CA ASN A 324 58.17 -11.03 24.43
C ASN A 324 57.81 -11.81 23.16
N MET A 325 58.55 -11.51 22.09
CA MET A 325 58.45 -12.15 20.78
C MET A 325 58.66 -13.65 20.86
N ASP A 326 57.96 -14.41 20.00
CA ASP A 326 58.58 -15.49 19.24
C ASP A 326 57.81 -15.76 17.92
N LEU A 327 58.50 -15.52 16.81
CA LEU A 327 58.10 -15.93 15.46
C LEU A 327 58.76 -17.27 15.12
N PRO A 328 58.06 -18.22 14.52
CA PRO A 328 58.69 -19.24 13.69
C PRO A 328 58.55 -18.91 12.20
N ASN A 329 59.67 -19.01 11.49
CA ASN A 329 59.73 -18.83 10.03
C ASN A 329 59.12 -20.01 9.26
N ALA A 330 58.82 -19.71 8.00
CA ALA A 330 58.45 -20.62 6.92
C ALA A 330 59.14 -21.99 6.88
N MET A 331 58.35 -23.01 6.51
CA MET A 331 58.66 -23.98 5.46
C MET A 331 57.39 -24.37 4.70
#